data_AF-A0A7V3RWN8-F1
#
_entry.id   AF-A0A7V3RWN8-F1
#
_cell.length_a   1.000
_cell.length_b   1.000
_cell.length_c   1.000
_cell.angle_alpha   90.00
_cell.angle_beta   90.00
_cell.angle_gamma   90.00
#
_symmetry.space_group_name_H-M   'P 1'
#
loop_
_entity.id
_entity.type
_entity.pdbx_description
1 polymer ?
#
loop_
_entity_poly.entity_id
_entity_poly.type
_entity_poly.pdbx_seq_one_letter_code
_entity_poly.pdbx_strand_id
1 'polypeptide(L)' 'WREGGYLESKTVPKDPWGNPYVYISPGIHNRDFDIISYGADGQEGGEGKDADIQSWALDEN' A
#
# COMPACT_ATOMS: atom_id res chain seq x y z
N TRP A 1 -9.68 -18.69 13.52
CA TRP A 1 -9.47 -18.08 12.19
C TRP A 1 -10.86 -17.94 11.55
N ARG A 2 -11.15 -16.84 10.82
CA ARG A 2 -12.45 -16.65 10.19
C ARG A 2 -12.53 -17.49 8.91
N GLU A 3 -13.62 -18.23 8.74
CA GLU A 3 -13.90 -18.96 7.51
C GLU A 3 -14.06 -17.95 6.37
N GLY A 4 -13.15 -17.96 5.40
CA GLY A 4 -13.06 -16.96 4.32
C GLY A 4 -11.90 -15.96 4.42
N GLY A 5 -11.13 -15.94 5.51
CA GLY A 5 -9.96 -15.07 5.66
C GLY A 5 -10.28 -13.68 6.25
N TYR A 6 -9.40 -12.71 6.00
CA TYR A 6 -9.47 -11.36 6.59
C TYR A 6 -10.04 -10.29 5.66
N LEU A 7 -10.12 -10.56 4.36
CA LEU A 7 -10.70 -9.66 3.36
C LEU A 7 -12.09 -10.14 2.97
N GLU A 8 -13.01 -9.19 2.72
CA GLU A 8 -14.36 -9.52 2.24
C GLU A 8 -14.34 -10.13 0.83
N SER A 9 -13.43 -9.66 -0.02
CA SER A 9 -13.16 -10.25 -1.33
C SER A 9 -12.05 -11.30 -1.24
N LYS A 10 -12.13 -12.31 -2.12
CA LYS A 10 -11.05 -13.28 -2.34
C LYS A 10 -9.81 -12.67 -2.99
N THR A 11 -9.90 -11.44 -3.49
CA THR A 11 -8.81 -10.72 -4.15
C THR A 11 -8.42 -9.49 -3.34
N VAL A 12 -7.12 -9.24 -3.25
CA VAL A 12 -6.59 -7.99 -2.69
C VAL A 12 -7.03 -6.84 -3.61
N PRO A 13 -7.60 -5.76 -3.07
CA PRO A 13 -7.93 -4.60 -3.87
C PRO A 13 -6.67 -3.98 -4.46
N LYS A 14 -6.80 -3.46 -5.68
CA LYS A 14 -5.78 -2.59 -6.28
C LYS A 14 -5.88 -1.20 -5.67
N ASP A 15 -4.81 -0.43 -5.80
CA ASP A 15 -4.83 0.99 -5.47
C ASP A 15 -5.72 1.80 -6.43
N PRO A 16 -5.94 3.11 -6.18
CA PRO A 16 -6.80 3.95 -7.03
C PRO A 16 -6.41 4.03 -8.51
N TRP A 17 -5.16 3.69 -8.85
CA TRP A 17 -4.63 3.72 -10.21
C TRP A 17 -4.56 2.33 -10.85
N GLY A 18 -4.99 1.29 -10.13
CA GLY A 18 -5.06 -0.08 -10.63
C GLY A 18 -3.77 -0.88 -10.44
N ASN A 19 -2.80 -0.35 -9.68
CA ASN A 19 -1.56 -1.01 -9.33
C ASN A 19 -1.74 -1.87 -8.07
N PRO A 20 -0.97 -2.97 -7.92
CA PRO A 20 -0.92 -3.71 -6.67
C PRO A 20 -0.20 -2.91 -5.58
N TYR A 21 -0.70 -2.98 -4.35
CA TYR A 21 0.04 -2.47 -3.20
C TYR A 21 1.32 -3.26 -2.96
N VAL A 22 2.38 -2.56 -2.53
CA VAL A 22 3.59 -3.19 -2.01
C VAL A 22 3.38 -3.51 -0.54
N TYR A 23 3.73 -4.73 -0.15
CA TYR A 23 3.69 -5.20 1.23
C TYR A 23 5.08 -5.70 1.63
N ILE A 24 5.59 -5.23 2.77
CA ILE A 24 6.90 -5.60 3.30
C ILE A 24 6.75 -6.07 4.74
N SER A 25 7.26 -7.25 5.08
CA SER A 25 7.34 -7.77 6.45
C SER A 25 8.62 -8.58 6.68
N PRO A 26 9.42 -8.28 7.73
CA PRO A 26 9.24 -7.16 8.66
C PRO A 26 9.34 -5.82 7.94
N GLY A 27 8.58 -4.83 8.41
CA GLY A 27 8.61 -3.49 7.81
C GLY A 27 9.98 -2.83 7.96
N ILE A 28 10.28 -1.90 7.06
CA ILE A 28 11.48 -1.08 7.08
C ILE A 28 11.24 0.12 8.00
N HIS A 29 10.04 0.71 7.96
CA HIS A 29 9.63 1.89 8.73
C HIS A 29 8.83 1.50 9.97
N ASN A 30 7.99 0.47 9.89
CA ASN A 30 7.30 -0.11 11.04
C ASN A 30 7.89 -1.48 11.41
N ARG A 31 7.83 -1.83 12.70
CA ARG A 31 8.31 -3.14 13.18
C ARG A 31 7.55 -4.32 12.57
N ASP A 32 6.26 -4.16 12.32
CA ASP A 32 5.39 -5.26 11.92
C ASP A 32 5.34 -5.42 10.39
N PHE A 33 4.92 -4.37 9.69
CA PHE A 33 4.81 -4.34 8.23
C PHE A 33 4.70 -2.92 7.68
N ASP A 34 5.02 -2.77 6.40
CA ASP A 34 4.82 -1.55 5.62
C ASP A 34 3.91 -1.83 4.42
N ILE A 35 3.01 -0.88 4.10
CA ILE A 35 2.18 -0.90 2.89
C ILE A 35 2.40 0.39 2.09
N ILE A 36 2.63 0.26 0.78
CA ILE A 36 2.92 1.39 -0.12
C ILE A 36 2.06 1.29 -1.39
N SER A 37 1.55 2.43 -1.87
CA SER A 37 1.09 2.63 -3.25
C SER A 37 1.98 3.68 -3.91
N TYR A 38 2.54 3.35 -5.06
CA TYR A 38 3.49 4.18 -5.82
C TYR A 38 2.80 5.19 -6.74
N GLY A 39 1.68 5.77 -6.31
CA GLY A 39 0.97 6.76 -7.10
C GLY A 39 0.49 6.26 -8.48
N ALA A 40 0.22 7.23 -9.36
CA ALA A 40 -0.28 6.97 -10.71
C ALA A 40 0.76 6.38 -11.66
N ASP A 41 2.05 6.66 -11.45
CA ASP A 41 3.14 6.21 -12.32
C ASP A 41 3.65 4.80 -11.96
N GLY A 42 3.31 4.31 -10.75
CA GLY A 42 3.68 2.99 -10.27
C GLY A 42 5.17 2.85 -9.94
N GLN A 43 5.86 3.98 -9.71
CA GLN A 43 7.29 4.03 -9.39
C GLN A 43 7.56 4.73 -8.06
N GLU A 44 8.71 4.45 -7.45
CA GLU A 44 9.08 5.11 -6.20
C GLU A 44 9.31 6.62 -6.38
N GLY A 45 8.82 7.41 -5.43
CA GLY A 45 8.97 8.86 -5.41
C GLY A 45 7.78 9.58 -6.05
N GLY A 46 8.07 10.43 -7.04
CA GLY A 46 7.05 11.25 -7.70
C GLY A 46 6.54 12.43 -6.88
N GLU A 47 5.68 13.25 -7.51
CA GLU A 47 5.02 14.39 -6.88
C GLU A 47 3.55 14.45 -7.31
N GLY A 48 2.70 15.07 -6.48
CA GLY A 48 1.29 15.23 -6.79
C GLY A 48 0.57 13.90 -6.92
N LYS A 49 0.11 13.54 -8.13
CA LYS A 49 -0.59 12.26 -8.37
C LYS A 49 0.35 11.07 -8.47
N ASP A 50 1.62 11.33 -8.73
CA ASP A 50 2.67 10.32 -8.83
C ASP A 50 3.33 10.12 -7.48
N ALA A 51 2.98 10.90 -6.45
CA ALA A 51 3.54 10.79 -5.12
C ALA A 51 3.15 9.47 -4.44
N ASP A 52 4.13 8.85 -3.81
CA ASP A 52 3.94 7.67 -2.96
C ASP A 52 2.97 7.93 -1.81
N ILE A 53 2.12 6.93 -1.54
CA ILE A 53 1.28 6.89 -0.34
C ILE A 53 1.77 5.74 0.54
N GLN A 54 2.30 6.08 1.70
CA GLN A 54 2.98 5.16 2.61
C GLN A 54 2.18 5.02 3.92
N SER A 55 2.01 3.79 4.41
CA SER A 55 1.16 3.51 5.58
C SER A 55 1.59 4.19 6.88
N TRP A 56 2.84 4.67 6.97
CA TRP A 56 3.39 5.38 8.12
C TRP A 56 3.39 6.92 7.97
N ALA A 57 3.22 7.44 6.76
CA ALA A 57 3.32 8.88 6.46
C ALA A 57 1.98 9.47 5.98
N LEU A 58 0.86 8.90 6.43
CA LEU A 58 -0.48 9.29 6.00
C LEU A 58 -0.87 10.72 6.41
N ASP A 59 -0.21 11.28 7.43
CA ASP A 59 -0.45 12.64 7.91
C ASP A 59 0.41 13.69 7.19
N GLU A 60 1.32 13.28 6.28
CA GLU A 60 2.33 14.14 5.64
C GLU A 60 1.98 14.53 4.20
N ASN A 61 0.85 14.07 3.67
CA ASN A 61 0.40 14.26 2.29
C ASN A 61 -0.90 15.09 2.22
#